data_AF-A0A959T6M9-F1
#
_entry.id   AF-A0A959T6M9-F1
#
_cell.length_a   1.000
_cell.length_b   1.000
_cell.length_c   1.000
_cell.angle_alpha   90.00
_cell.angle_beta   90.00
_cell.angle_gamma   90.00
#
_symmetry.space_group_name_H-M   'P 1'
#
loop_
_entity.id
_entity.type
_entity.pdbx_description
1 polymer ?
#
loop_
_entity_poly.entity_id
_entity_poly.type
_entity_poly.pdbx_seq_one_letter_code
_entity_poly.pdbx_strand_id
1 'polypeptide(L)'
;AKARLNAYFPEKHFVDTGAWDEAAAAYKGDGKHIPWTMDQEFLGHQLEGVRYEQLLKYGTPTGGDAFMVIGGDFVTTEDGTGVVHTAPSFGADDQRVARQHNIGSLTLVDLRGRFTPEVTDFAGEPVKAEYLSAEEQAAEAKKQGRDKYLSVDERIAIKLKQEGRAFKVEKYAHNYPHCWRTDKPVLYYPLDSWFVRVTAKKDRLIELNRTITWKPASTGTGRFGNWLENLQDWNLSRSRYWGIPLPIWRTEDGSEELCIGSLKQLKEEIARSVEAGFMQNDPYAAFDPADMSDANYDRVDLHRPFVDDIVLVSPSGKPMKREADLIDVWFDSGAMPYAQWHYPFETEGTFQEKFPAAFIAEGVDQTRGWFYTLHAIATLTQDSVAYRTVVSNGLVLDKHGQKMSKRLGNAVDPFKTLDQYGADAVRWYMIGNAAPWDNLKFDEEGITEVQRKFFRALFNTYGFFALYANIDGFDPETP
;
A
#
# COMPACT_ATOMS: atom_id res chain seq x y z
N ALA A 1 28.71 0.67 14.44
CA ALA A 1 28.79 0.78 15.92
C ALA A 1 29.67 1.94 16.40
N LYS A 2 30.98 1.99 16.10
CA LYS A 2 31.90 3.02 16.61
C LYS A 2 31.43 4.47 16.40
N ALA A 3 30.94 4.81 15.21
CA ALA A 3 30.40 6.14 14.91
C ALA A 3 29.18 6.55 15.78
N ARG A 4 28.48 5.57 16.38
CA ARG A 4 27.29 5.76 17.21
C ARG A 4 27.59 5.75 18.72
N LEU A 5 28.83 5.51 19.12
CA LEU A 5 29.21 5.38 20.55
C LEU A 5 28.80 6.61 21.36
N ASN A 6 29.13 7.80 20.85
CA ASN A 6 28.87 9.07 21.54
C ASN A 6 27.37 9.43 21.62
N ALA A 7 26.50 8.75 20.88
CA ALA A 7 25.05 8.92 21.01
C ALA A 7 24.49 8.31 22.31
N TYR A 8 25.20 7.34 22.89
CA TYR A 8 24.82 6.64 24.13
C TYR A 8 25.79 6.93 25.27
N PHE A 9 27.06 7.19 24.96
CA PHE A 9 28.13 7.42 25.91
C PHE A 9 28.82 8.77 25.61
N PRO A 10 28.37 9.87 26.23
CA PRO A 10 28.94 11.18 25.98
C PRO A 10 30.45 11.22 26.26
N GLU A 11 31.21 11.88 25.39
CA GLU A 11 32.67 11.98 25.47
C GLU A 11 33.16 12.60 26.79
N LYS A 12 32.39 13.53 27.37
CA LYS A 12 32.67 14.12 28.71
C LYS A 12 32.64 13.12 29.87
N HIS A 13 32.18 11.89 29.64
CA HIS A 13 32.17 10.80 30.61
C HIS A 13 33.20 9.71 30.28
N PHE A 14 34.04 9.96 29.27
CA PHE A 14 35.17 9.10 28.96
C PHE A 14 36.16 9.09 30.12
N VAL A 15 36.69 7.91 30.43
CA VAL A 15 37.70 7.69 31.45
C VAL A 15 38.84 6.90 30.81
N ASP A 16 40.07 7.34 31.02
CA ASP A 16 41.25 6.57 30.61
C ASP A 16 41.27 5.21 31.29
N THR A 17 41.74 4.18 30.61
CA THR A 17 41.71 2.79 31.09
C THR A 17 42.36 2.62 32.47
N GLY A 18 43.42 3.40 32.76
CA GLY A 18 44.11 3.38 34.06
C GLY A 18 43.32 3.99 35.24
N ALA A 19 42.23 4.72 34.97
CA ALA A 19 41.36 5.32 35.98
C ALA A 19 39.96 4.65 36.03
N TRP A 20 39.78 3.54 35.30
CA TRP A 20 38.49 2.85 35.20
C TRP A 20 38.00 2.36 36.57
N ASP A 21 38.85 1.68 37.35
CA ASP A 21 38.44 1.07 38.62
C ASP A 21 37.92 2.11 39.62
N GLU A 22 38.54 3.28 39.68
CA GLU A 22 38.10 4.40 40.54
C GLU A 22 36.76 4.97 40.05
N ALA A 23 36.64 5.22 38.74
CA ALA A 23 35.42 5.77 38.17
C ALA A 23 34.22 4.80 38.27
N ALA A 24 34.46 3.50 38.07
CA ALA A 24 33.47 2.45 38.22
C ALA A 24 33.00 2.32 39.68
N ALA A 25 33.94 2.40 40.64
CA ALA A 25 33.61 2.37 42.07
C ALA A 25 32.82 3.63 42.53
N ALA A 26 33.09 4.78 41.92
CA ALA A 26 32.38 6.03 42.21
C ALA A 26 30.99 6.10 41.55
N TYR A 27 30.70 5.24 40.59
CA TYR A 27 29.44 5.26 39.85
C TYR A 27 28.27 4.75 40.69
N LYS A 28 27.21 5.57 40.78
CA LYS A 28 26.06 5.32 41.66
C LYS A 28 25.00 4.38 41.08
N GLY A 29 25.18 3.88 39.85
CA GLY A 29 24.20 3.02 39.18
C GLY A 29 22.88 3.73 38.84
N ASP A 30 22.87 5.07 38.77
CA ASP A 30 21.66 5.88 38.59
C ASP A 30 21.24 6.07 37.12
N GLY A 31 21.96 5.42 36.19
CA GLY A 31 21.77 5.55 34.75
C GLY A 31 22.22 6.89 34.16
N LYS A 32 22.81 7.79 34.95
CA LYS A 32 23.26 9.12 34.51
C LYS A 32 24.78 9.19 34.55
N HIS A 33 25.38 10.00 33.68
CA HIS A 33 26.84 10.23 33.68
C HIS A 33 27.66 8.93 33.71
N ILE A 34 27.22 7.92 32.95
CA ILE A 34 27.82 6.58 32.94
C ILE A 34 29.29 6.71 32.50
N PRO A 35 30.27 6.42 33.36
CA PRO A 35 31.67 6.43 32.95
C PRO A 35 31.90 5.32 31.93
N TRP A 36 32.75 5.57 30.93
CA TRP A 36 33.06 4.57 29.92
C TRP A 36 34.51 4.69 29.45
N THR A 37 35.08 3.56 29.01
CA THR A 37 36.39 3.48 28.39
C THR A 37 36.32 2.53 27.19
N MET A 38 37.25 2.66 26.24
CA MET A 38 37.34 1.75 25.10
C MET A 38 38.37 0.68 25.40
N ASP A 39 37.91 -0.55 25.66
CA ASP A 39 38.78 -1.70 25.92
C ASP A 39 39.34 -2.29 24.62
N GLN A 40 38.45 -2.63 23.68
CA GLN A 40 38.81 -3.31 22.43
C GLN A 40 37.97 -2.83 21.24
N GLU A 41 38.50 -3.02 20.03
CA GLU A 41 37.84 -2.71 18.76
C GLU A 41 37.95 -3.92 17.81
N PHE A 42 36.84 -4.24 17.16
CA PHE A 42 36.73 -5.36 16.23
C PHE A 42 36.14 -4.90 14.91
N LEU A 43 36.56 -5.53 13.82
CA LEU A 43 35.86 -5.49 12.54
C LEU A 43 34.57 -6.32 12.65
N GLY A 44 33.50 -5.89 11.98
CA GLY A 44 32.18 -6.54 12.09
C GLY A 44 32.20 -8.04 11.78
N HIS A 45 32.95 -8.45 10.75
CA HIS A 45 33.09 -9.86 10.37
C HIS A 45 33.76 -10.73 11.46
N GLN A 46 34.48 -10.14 12.42
CA GLN A 46 35.05 -10.88 13.55
C GLN A 46 34.01 -11.24 14.60
N LEU A 47 32.83 -10.60 14.57
CA LEU A 47 31.73 -10.88 15.48
C LEU A 47 30.75 -11.92 14.90
N GLU A 48 30.85 -12.26 13.62
CA GLU A 48 29.97 -13.24 13.00
C GLU A 48 30.09 -14.62 13.68
N GLY A 49 28.94 -15.24 13.94
CA GLY A 49 28.86 -16.52 14.66
C GLY A 49 28.95 -16.42 16.19
N VAL A 50 29.22 -15.23 16.75
CA VAL A 50 29.15 -15.03 18.21
C VAL A 50 27.73 -15.32 18.67
N ARG A 51 27.59 -16.25 19.61
CA ARG A 51 26.29 -16.64 20.18
C ARG A 51 25.88 -15.71 21.30
N TYR A 52 24.58 -15.47 21.41
CA TYR A 52 24.00 -14.64 22.46
C TYR A 52 22.78 -15.32 23.09
N GLU A 53 22.39 -14.87 24.29
CA GLU A 53 21.21 -15.38 24.96
C GLU A 53 19.92 -14.73 24.44
N GLN A 54 18.87 -15.54 24.27
CA GLN A 54 17.55 -15.05 23.89
C GLN A 54 16.97 -14.10 24.94
N LEU A 55 16.51 -12.92 24.48
CA LEU A 55 15.99 -11.86 25.34
C LEU A 55 14.65 -12.21 26.01
N LEU A 56 13.67 -12.69 25.24
CA LEU A 56 12.35 -13.10 25.74
C LEU A 56 12.09 -14.56 25.34
N LYS A 57 11.96 -15.45 26.34
CA LYS A 57 11.92 -16.91 26.16
C LYS A 57 10.50 -17.46 25.98
N TYR A 58 9.70 -16.84 25.11
CA TYR A 58 8.33 -17.29 24.82
C TYR A 58 8.26 -18.39 23.75
N GLY A 59 9.31 -18.56 22.96
CA GLY A 59 9.40 -19.59 21.93
C GLY A 59 10.78 -19.60 21.29
N THR A 60 11.12 -20.66 20.58
CA THR A 60 12.41 -20.81 19.89
C THR A 60 12.17 -20.88 18.39
N PRO A 61 12.94 -20.16 17.54
CA PRO A 61 12.79 -20.25 16.11
C PRO A 61 12.91 -21.69 15.60
N THR A 62 12.04 -22.06 14.66
CA THR A 62 12.06 -23.38 14.02
C THR A 62 12.80 -23.29 12.68
N GLY A 63 13.55 -24.34 12.32
CA GLY A 63 14.13 -24.46 10.98
C GLY A 63 15.42 -23.65 10.73
N GLY A 64 16.38 -23.69 11.65
CA GLY A 64 17.70 -23.07 11.47
C GLY A 64 18.51 -22.99 12.78
N ASP A 65 19.67 -22.34 12.75
CA ASP A 65 20.55 -22.16 13.93
C ASP A 65 20.49 -20.70 14.43
N ALA A 66 19.54 -20.40 15.33
CA ALA A 66 19.29 -19.05 15.80
C ALA A 66 20.24 -18.57 16.91
N PHE A 67 20.08 -17.30 17.30
CA PHE A 67 20.79 -16.64 18.41
C PHE A 67 22.31 -16.53 18.22
N MET A 68 22.71 -16.13 17.02
CA MET A 68 24.07 -15.73 16.71
C MET A 68 24.11 -14.42 15.91
N VAL A 69 25.22 -13.71 16.00
CA VAL A 69 25.49 -12.53 15.18
C VAL A 69 25.72 -12.95 13.73
N ILE A 70 25.03 -12.27 12.81
CA ILE A 70 25.11 -12.50 11.37
C ILE A 70 25.48 -11.19 10.66
N GLY A 71 26.08 -11.31 9.47
CA GLY A 71 26.37 -10.17 8.61
C GLY A 71 25.09 -9.62 7.96
N GLY A 72 25.00 -8.30 7.83
CA GLY A 72 23.88 -7.63 7.15
C GLY A 72 24.33 -6.35 6.47
N ASP A 73 24.11 -6.26 5.16
CA ASP A 73 24.53 -5.14 4.31
C ASP A 73 23.63 -3.90 4.41
N PHE A 74 22.44 -4.05 5.01
CA PHE A 74 21.44 -3.00 5.20
C PHE A 74 21.64 -2.18 6.48
N VAL A 75 22.61 -2.55 7.33
CA VAL A 75 22.84 -1.89 8.62
C VAL A 75 23.53 -0.54 8.40
N THR A 76 22.93 0.53 8.90
CA THR A 76 23.47 1.89 8.76
C THR A 76 24.29 2.33 9.98
N THR A 77 25.16 3.32 9.79
CA THR A 77 25.91 3.96 10.87
C THR A 77 25.31 5.30 11.31
N GLU A 78 24.16 5.67 10.76
CA GLU A 78 23.50 6.95 11.00
C GLU A 78 22.53 6.89 12.18
N ASP A 79 21.88 5.75 12.40
CA ASP A 79 20.87 5.55 13.44
C ASP A 79 21.09 4.27 14.26
N GLY A 80 20.43 4.20 15.42
CA GLY A 80 20.55 3.07 16.34
C GLY A 80 21.96 2.88 16.90
N THR A 81 22.33 1.63 17.17
CA THR A 81 23.62 1.22 17.76
C THR A 81 24.61 0.68 16.72
N GLY A 82 24.16 0.45 15.48
CA GLY A 82 24.89 -0.30 14.46
C GLY A 82 24.89 -1.82 14.69
N VAL A 83 24.05 -2.34 15.59
CA VAL A 83 23.67 -3.75 15.72
C VAL A 83 22.15 -3.80 15.66
N VAL A 84 21.60 -4.62 14.76
CA VAL A 84 20.15 -4.65 14.48
C VAL A 84 19.55 -5.96 14.99
N HIS A 85 18.41 -5.85 15.67
CA HIS A 85 17.60 -7.02 16.01
C HIS A 85 16.94 -7.59 14.75
N THR A 86 17.08 -8.89 14.52
CA THR A 86 16.52 -9.58 13.36
C THR A 86 15.34 -10.45 13.75
N ALA A 87 14.17 -10.19 13.16
CA ALA A 87 12.95 -10.97 13.29
C ALA A 87 12.44 -11.34 11.89
N PRO A 88 12.81 -12.53 11.34
CA PRO A 88 12.57 -12.89 9.93
C PRO A 88 11.10 -12.84 9.50
N SER A 89 10.17 -12.99 10.44
CA SER A 89 8.73 -12.91 10.18
C SER A 89 8.17 -11.48 10.13
N PHE A 90 8.96 -10.45 10.39
CA PHE A 90 8.45 -9.07 10.51
C PHE A 90 9.29 -8.03 9.76
N GLY A 91 10.26 -8.47 8.96
CA GLY A 91 11.11 -7.60 8.13
C GLY A 91 11.59 -8.32 6.89
N ALA A 92 11.54 -7.66 5.73
CA ALA A 92 11.99 -8.24 4.46
C ALA A 92 13.52 -8.41 4.41
N ASP A 93 14.26 -7.40 4.87
CA ASP A 93 15.73 -7.49 5.01
C ASP A 93 16.11 -8.56 6.04
N ASP A 94 15.41 -8.61 7.17
CA ASP A 94 15.57 -9.62 8.21
C ASP A 94 15.39 -11.04 7.65
N GLN A 95 14.34 -11.27 6.88
CA GLN A 95 14.07 -12.55 6.23
C GLN A 95 15.18 -12.90 5.23
N ARG A 96 15.65 -11.93 4.43
CA ARG A 96 16.72 -12.13 3.44
C ARG A 96 18.00 -12.60 4.12
N VAL A 97 18.49 -11.85 5.11
CA VAL A 97 19.76 -12.18 5.78
C VAL A 97 19.63 -13.45 6.64
N ALA A 98 18.49 -13.65 7.30
CA ALA A 98 18.24 -14.88 8.04
C ALA A 98 18.32 -16.11 7.13
N ARG A 99 17.72 -16.05 5.94
CA ARG A 99 17.79 -17.14 4.97
C ARG A 99 19.21 -17.41 4.48
N GLN A 100 20.00 -16.37 4.22
CA GLN A 100 21.40 -16.50 3.79
C GLN A 100 22.27 -17.19 4.85
N HIS A 101 21.95 -16.99 6.12
CA HIS A 101 22.68 -17.55 7.26
C HIS A 101 21.99 -18.77 7.91
N ASN A 102 20.96 -19.34 7.27
CA ASN A 102 20.21 -20.49 7.78
C ASN A 102 19.65 -20.27 9.21
N ILE A 103 19.13 -19.07 9.47
CA ILE A 103 18.46 -18.69 10.72
C ILE A 103 16.96 -18.98 10.59
N GLY A 104 16.41 -19.72 11.55
CA GLY A 104 14.98 -20.05 11.60
C GLY A 104 14.09 -18.84 11.89
N SER A 105 12.80 -18.96 11.59
CA SER A 105 11.80 -17.91 11.88
C SER A 105 10.98 -18.26 13.12
N LEU A 106 10.41 -17.21 13.74
CA LEU A 106 9.54 -17.32 14.90
C LEU A 106 8.41 -16.31 14.77
N THR A 107 7.19 -16.80 14.57
CA THR A 107 6.00 -15.96 14.41
C THR A 107 5.09 -16.16 15.62
N LEU A 108 5.12 -15.21 16.55
CA LEU A 108 4.33 -15.24 17.79
C LEU A 108 3.11 -14.32 17.75
N VAL A 109 2.69 -13.93 16.55
CA VAL A 109 1.56 -13.02 16.30
C VAL A 109 0.62 -13.70 15.31
N ASP A 110 -0.67 -13.70 15.59
CA ASP A 110 -1.71 -14.26 14.71
C ASP A 110 -2.11 -13.31 13.57
N LEU A 111 -2.96 -13.80 12.66
CA LEU A 111 -3.47 -13.02 11.52
C LEU A 111 -4.37 -11.83 11.91
N ARG A 112 -4.77 -11.71 13.18
CA ARG A 112 -5.52 -10.57 13.73
C ARG A 112 -4.59 -9.53 14.36
N GLY A 113 -3.28 -9.75 14.31
CA GLY A 113 -2.30 -8.87 14.94
C GLY A 113 -2.32 -8.99 16.46
N ARG A 114 -2.62 -10.18 17.00
CA ARG A 114 -2.62 -10.48 18.44
C ARG A 114 -1.53 -11.47 18.77
N PHE A 115 -0.95 -11.36 19.95
CA PHE A 115 0.03 -12.33 20.41
C PHE A 115 -0.60 -13.72 20.57
N THR A 116 0.15 -14.74 20.16
CA THR A 116 -0.19 -16.15 20.30
C THR A 116 -0.15 -16.60 21.78
N PRO A 117 -0.81 -17.71 22.17
CA PRO A 117 -0.84 -18.20 23.55
C PRO A 117 0.54 -18.45 24.19
N GLU A 118 1.56 -18.73 23.37
CA GLU A 118 2.95 -18.95 23.76
C GLU A 118 3.57 -17.71 24.41
N VAL A 119 3.08 -16.51 24.07
CA VAL A 119 3.50 -15.24 24.69
C VAL A 119 2.73 -15.05 26.00
N THR A 120 3.05 -15.87 27.00
CA THR A 120 2.25 -16.03 28.23
C THR A 120 1.86 -14.73 28.91
N ASP A 121 2.75 -13.73 28.93
CA ASP A 121 2.50 -12.45 29.61
C ASP A 121 1.50 -11.55 28.86
N PHE A 122 1.27 -11.80 27.56
CA PHE A 122 0.51 -10.93 26.65
C PHE A 122 -0.42 -11.69 25.70
N ALA A 123 -0.73 -12.96 26.00
CA ALA A 123 -1.48 -13.85 25.13
C ALA A 123 -2.85 -13.26 24.73
N GLY A 124 -3.14 -13.26 23.43
CA GLY A 124 -4.38 -12.72 22.86
C GLY A 124 -4.47 -11.20 22.81
N GLU A 125 -3.49 -10.47 23.34
CA GLU A 125 -3.46 -9.01 23.31
C GLU A 125 -2.97 -8.48 21.95
N PRO A 126 -3.49 -7.34 21.47
CA PRO A 126 -3.04 -6.78 20.20
C PRO A 126 -1.63 -6.20 20.32
N VAL A 127 -0.83 -6.39 19.28
CA VAL A 127 0.55 -5.88 19.23
C VAL A 127 0.63 -4.36 19.14
N LYS A 128 -0.44 -3.71 18.68
CA LYS A 128 -0.58 -2.24 18.62
C LYS A 128 -1.83 -1.79 19.35
N ALA A 129 -1.69 -0.72 20.14
CA ALA A 129 -2.79 -0.17 20.93
C ALA A 129 -3.93 0.35 20.03
N GLU A 130 -3.57 0.87 18.86
CA GLU A 130 -4.46 1.43 17.84
C GLU A 130 -5.38 0.38 17.19
N TYR A 131 -5.18 -0.91 17.48
CA TYR A 131 -6.10 -1.96 17.03
C TYR A 131 -7.37 -2.03 17.87
N LEU A 132 -7.33 -1.47 19.08
CA LEU A 132 -8.45 -1.31 19.98
C LEU A 132 -9.10 0.07 19.76
N SER A 133 -10.43 0.10 19.81
CA SER A 133 -11.22 1.31 19.96
C SER A 133 -10.94 2.00 21.31
N ALA A 134 -11.36 3.26 21.44
CA ALA A 134 -11.20 4.01 22.68
C ALA A 134 -11.95 3.34 23.84
N GLU A 135 -13.13 2.78 23.57
CA GLU A 135 -13.94 2.03 24.52
C GLU A 135 -13.24 0.74 24.98
N GLU A 136 -12.66 -0.01 24.04
CA GLU A 136 -11.90 -1.23 24.34
C GLU A 136 -10.64 -0.90 25.16
N GLN A 137 -9.90 0.15 24.82
CA GLN A 137 -8.75 0.58 25.62
C GLN A 137 -9.17 0.96 27.04
N ALA A 138 -10.28 1.68 27.23
CA ALA A 138 -10.78 2.01 28.56
C ALA A 138 -11.20 0.77 29.37
N ALA A 139 -11.76 -0.24 28.71
CA ALA A 139 -12.09 -1.52 29.36
C ALA A 139 -10.82 -2.29 29.78
N GLU A 140 -9.81 -2.36 28.92
CA GLU A 140 -8.53 -3.01 29.23
C GLU A 140 -7.75 -2.25 30.32
N ALA A 141 -7.78 -0.92 30.33
CA ALA A 141 -7.20 -0.10 31.40
C ALA A 141 -7.75 -0.51 32.78
N LYS A 142 -9.07 -0.70 32.89
CA LYS A 142 -9.72 -1.15 34.12
C LYS A 142 -9.26 -2.54 34.55
N LYS A 143 -9.12 -3.48 33.61
CA LYS A 143 -8.57 -4.82 33.90
C LYS A 143 -7.13 -4.77 34.41
N GLN A 144 -6.35 -3.82 33.90
CA GLN A 144 -5.00 -3.53 34.37
C GLN A 144 -4.96 -2.76 35.71
N GLY A 145 -6.12 -2.39 36.28
CA GLY A 145 -6.20 -1.60 37.51
C GLY A 145 -5.70 -0.17 37.33
N ARG A 146 -5.89 0.42 36.14
CA ARG A 146 -5.34 1.73 35.74
C ARG A 146 -6.40 2.65 35.15
N ASP A 147 -6.16 3.95 35.29
CA ASP A 147 -6.99 4.99 34.65
C ASP A 147 -6.74 5.08 33.13
N LYS A 148 -5.56 4.66 32.67
CA LYS A 148 -5.16 4.66 31.27
C LYS A 148 -4.61 3.31 30.86
N TYR A 149 -4.99 2.90 29.65
CA TYR A 149 -4.50 1.68 29.04
C TYR A 149 -2.99 1.76 28.87
N LEU A 150 -2.29 0.72 29.34
CA LEU A 150 -0.87 0.55 29.12
C LEU A 150 -0.69 -0.49 28.00
N SER A 151 -0.12 -0.05 26.88
CA SER A 151 0.09 -0.90 25.71
C SER A 151 1.04 -2.07 26.01
N VAL A 152 1.01 -3.10 25.17
CA VAL A 152 1.95 -4.23 25.30
C VAL A 152 3.40 -3.74 25.09
N ASP A 153 3.64 -2.86 24.10
CA ASP A 153 4.97 -2.25 23.88
C ASP A 153 5.51 -1.57 25.15
N GLU A 154 4.68 -0.79 25.85
CA GLU A 154 5.07 -0.14 27.11
C GLU A 154 5.33 -1.15 28.24
N ARG A 155 4.53 -2.22 28.34
CA ARG A 155 4.71 -3.28 29.34
C ARG A 155 5.96 -4.11 29.08
N ILE A 156 6.29 -4.41 27.82
CA ILE A 156 7.55 -5.06 27.45
C ILE A 156 8.74 -4.20 27.88
N ALA A 157 8.70 -2.89 27.61
CA ALA A 157 9.76 -1.97 28.03
C ALA A 157 9.92 -1.92 29.56
N ILE A 158 8.82 -1.92 30.31
CA ILE A 158 8.84 -1.99 31.79
C ILE A 158 9.45 -3.31 32.27
N LYS A 159 9.02 -4.45 31.71
CA LYS A 159 9.55 -5.78 32.04
C LYS A 159 11.07 -5.83 31.82
N LEU A 160 11.53 -5.43 30.65
CA LEU A 160 12.97 -5.42 30.33
C LEU A 160 13.77 -4.49 31.24
N LYS A 161 13.19 -3.35 31.66
CA LYS A 161 13.83 -2.46 32.63
C LYS A 161 13.90 -3.07 34.03
N GLN A 162 12.84 -3.72 34.49
CA GLN A 162 12.80 -4.41 35.79
C GLN A 162 13.77 -5.60 35.83
N GLU A 163 13.96 -6.30 34.72
CA GLU A 163 14.89 -7.41 34.57
C GLU A 163 16.35 -6.96 34.34
N GLY A 164 16.62 -5.64 34.30
CA GLY A 164 17.97 -5.09 34.07
C GLY A 164 18.50 -5.30 32.64
N ARG A 165 17.60 -5.54 31.67
CA ARG A 165 17.92 -5.85 30.26
C ARG A 165 17.69 -4.68 29.31
N ALA A 166 17.12 -3.57 29.77
CA ALA A 166 16.93 -2.36 28.98
C ALA A 166 17.97 -1.29 29.34
N PHE A 167 18.85 -0.95 28.40
CA PHE A 167 19.84 0.12 28.58
C PHE A 167 19.19 1.52 28.53
N LYS A 168 18.33 1.75 27.53
CA LYS A 168 17.63 3.03 27.32
C LYS A 168 16.23 2.77 26.80
N VAL A 169 15.25 3.51 27.33
CA VAL A 169 13.85 3.48 26.88
C VAL A 169 13.43 4.92 26.61
N GLU A 170 12.99 5.20 25.39
CA GLU A 170 12.55 6.52 24.97
C GLU A 170 11.38 6.44 23.98
N LYS A 171 10.63 7.53 23.86
CA LYS A 171 9.60 7.65 22.84
C LYS A 171 10.24 8.15 21.56
N TYR A 172 9.84 7.57 20.44
CA TYR A 172 10.36 7.92 19.12
C TYR A 172 9.21 8.35 18.21
N ALA A 173 9.29 9.58 17.69
CA ALA A 173 8.31 10.13 16.77
C ALA A 173 8.84 10.00 15.34
N HIS A 174 8.15 9.23 14.51
CA HIS A 174 8.50 9.04 13.11
C HIS A 174 7.24 8.82 12.25
N ASN A 175 7.44 8.79 10.94
CA ASN A 175 6.40 8.35 9.99
C ASN A 175 6.32 6.82 9.97
N TYR A 176 5.12 6.27 10.18
CA TYR A 176 4.86 4.83 10.15
C TYR A 176 3.76 4.52 9.13
N PRO A 177 3.82 3.38 8.41
CA PRO A 177 2.78 3.02 7.45
C PRO A 177 1.46 2.68 8.16
N HIS A 178 0.36 3.21 7.61
CA HIS A 178 -1.00 2.95 8.09
C HIS A 178 -1.87 2.48 6.93
N CYS A 179 -2.88 1.67 7.24
CA CYS A 179 -3.87 1.23 6.27
C CYS A 179 -4.62 2.45 5.72
N TRP A 180 -4.53 2.69 4.42
CA TRP A 180 -5.16 3.82 3.73
C TRP A 180 -6.69 3.89 3.83
N ARG A 181 -7.32 2.82 4.34
CA ARG A 181 -8.78 2.75 4.56
C ARG A 181 -9.18 2.95 6.02
N THR A 182 -8.41 2.40 6.96
CA THR A 182 -8.81 2.32 8.37
C THR A 182 -7.91 3.11 9.31
N ASP A 183 -6.84 3.72 8.79
CA ASP A 183 -5.81 4.43 9.55
C ASP A 183 -5.15 3.60 10.65
N LYS A 184 -5.26 2.26 10.60
CA LYS A 184 -4.61 1.36 11.57
C LYS A 184 -3.15 1.12 11.17
N PRO A 185 -2.21 1.04 12.13
CA PRO A 185 -0.80 0.72 11.84
C PRO A 185 -0.67 -0.59 11.07
N VAL A 186 0.17 -0.61 10.03
CA VAL A 186 0.44 -1.82 9.24
C VAL A 186 1.58 -2.62 9.85
N LEU A 187 1.48 -3.95 9.80
CA LEU A 187 2.56 -4.86 10.18
C LEU A 187 3.07 -5.58 8.94
N TYR A 188 4.39 -5.69 8.82
CA TYR A 188 4.99 -6.65 7.90
C TYR A 188 4.80 -8.05 8.47
N TYR A 189 4.28 -8.97 7.66
CA TYR A 189 3.92 -10.31 8.10
C TYR A 189 4.04 -11.30 6.94
N PRO A 190 4.58 -12.52 7.14
CA PRO A 190 4.69 -13.54 6.11
C PRO A 190 3.30 -14.10 5.82
N LEU A 191 2.80 -13.83 4.63
CA LEU A 191 1.56 -14.41 4.12
C LEU A 191 1.87 -15.06 2.78
N ASP A 192 1.23 -16.21 2.54
CA ASP A 192 1.14 -16.76 1.19
C ASP A 192 0.32 -15.80 0.34
N SER A 193 0.88 -15.41 -0.82
CA SER A 193 0.26 -14.40 -1.66
C SER A 193 0.74 -14.54 -3.11
N TRP A 194 -0.12 -14.14 -4.05
CA TRP A 194 0.22 -14.13 -5.46
C TRP A 194 0.82 -12.79 -5.87
N PHE A 195 1.91 -12.84 -6.64
CA PHE A 195 2.62 -11.68 -7.12
C PHE A 195 2.69 -11.65 -8.65
N VAL A 196 2.52 -10.47 -9.23
CA VAL A 196 2.91 -10.21 -10.61
C VAL A 196 4.37 -9.78 -10.61
N ARG A 197 5.22 -10.52 -11.35
CA ARG A 197 6.66 -10.26 -11.47
C ARG A 197 6.96 -9.04 -12.35
N VAL A 198 6.51 -7.86 -11.93
CA VAL A 198 6.72 -6.58 -12.62
C VAL A 198 8.19 -6.18 -12.67
N THR A 199 9.02 -6.64 -11.73
CA THR A 199 10.46 -6.36 -11.69
C THR A 199 11.18 -6.87 -12.94
N ALA A 200 10.70 -7.95 -13.56
CA ALA A 200 11.23 -8.48 -14.82
C ALA A 200 11.09 -7.52 -16.01
N LYS A 201 10.24 -6.49 -15.89
CA LYS A 201 10.03 -5.43 -16.90
C LYS A 201 10.33 -4.04 -16.35
N LYS A 202 11.05 -3.93 -15.23
CA LYS A 202 11.39 -2.65 -14.58
C LYS A 202 12.04 -1.66 -15.53
N ASP A 203 13.09 -2.07 -16.25
CA ASP A 203 13.81 -1.18 -17.16
C ASP A 203 12.91 -0.72 -18.32
N ARG A 204 12.06 -1.62 -18.82
CA ARG A 204 11.08 -1.31 -19.86
C ARG A 204 10.01 -0.33 -19.39
N LEU A 205 9.52 -0.47 -18.15
CA LEU A 205 8.60 0.48 -17.53
C LEU A 205 9.22 1.88 -17.44
N ILE A 206 10.49 1.97 -17.06
CA ILE A 206 11.24 3.23 -16.96
C ILE A 206 11.43 3.84 -18.36
N GLU A 207 11.80 3.04 -19.35
CA GLU A 207 11.96 3.48 -20.74
C GLU A 207 10.67 4.04 -21.31
N LEU A 208 9.57 3.27 -21.22
CA LEU A 208 8.25 3.70 -21.69
C LEU A 208 7.73 4.91 -20.93
N ASN A 209 8.02 5.04 -19.63
CA ASN A 209 7.65 6.25 -18.87
C ASN A 209 8.29 7.52 -19.46
N ARG A 210 9.50 7.44 -20.02
CA ARG A 210 10.17 8.59 -20.65
C ARG A 210 9.47 9.05 -21.93
N THR A 211 8.65 8.22 -22.56
CA THR A 211 7.87 8.59 -23.76
C THR A 211 6.54 9.26 -23.43
N ILE A 212 6.13 9.25 -22.15
CA ILE A 212 4.86 9.84 -21.69
C ILE A 212 5.04 11.34 -21.48
N THR A 213 4.10 12.13 -21.99
CA THR A 213 4.06 13.57 -21.74
C THR A 213 3.38 13.87 -20.40
N TRP A 214 4.17 14.07 -19.36
CA TRP A 214 3.68 14.42 -18.02
C TRP A 214 3.49 15.93 -17.85
N LYS A 215 2.37 16.32 -17.23
CA LYS A 215 2.07 17.67 -16.76
C LYS A 215 1.72 17.62 -15.26
N PRO A 216 2.61 18.12 -14.38
CA PRO A 216 3.90 18.74 -14.67
C PRO A 216 4.95 17.66 -14.98
N ALA A 217 6.00 18.04 -15.72
CA ALA A 217 7.05 17.10 -16.13
C ALA A 217 7.79 16.47 -14.92
N SER A 218 7.93 17.23 -13.83
CA SER A 218 8.54 16.79 -12.57
C SER A 218 7.81 15.62 -11.90
N THR A 219 6.51 15.41 -12.17
CA THR A 219 5.80 14.23 -11.66
C THR A 219 6.30 12.96 -12.32
N GLY A 220 6.48 12.99 -13.64
CA GLY A 220 6.94 11.85 -14.43
C GLY A 220 8.40 11.49 -14.17
N THR A 221 9.28 12.49 -14.12
CA THR A 221 10.71 12.28 -13.85
C THR A 221 11.02 12.07 -12.37
N GLY A 222 10.27 12.71 -11.47
CA GLY A 222 10.45 12.62 -10.02
C GLY A 222 9.56 11.55 -9.38
N ARG A 223 8.37 11.93 -8.93
CA ARG A 223 7.52 11.08 -8.07
C ARG A 223 7.23 9.69 -8.64
N PHE A 224 6.94 9.62 -9.94
CA PHE A 224 6.65 8.37 -10.64
C PHE A 224 7.93 7.67 -11.07
N GLY A 225 8.88 8.38 -11.69
CA GLY A 225 10.18 7.84 -12.11
C GLY A 225 10.98 7.19 -10.98
N ASN A 226 11.23 7.92 -9.88
CA ASN A 226 11.99 7.43 -8.71
C ASN A 226 11.36 6.18 -8.06
N TRP A 227 10.06 5.98 -8.27
CA TRP A 227 9.37 4.82 -7.75
C TRP A 227 9.53 3.60 -8.63
N LEU A 228 9.50 3.77 -9.96
CA LEU A 228 9.86 2.71 -10.89
C LEU A 228 11.32 2.25 -10.68
N GLU A 229 12.22 3.16 -10.31
CA GLU A 229 13.61 2.82 -9.96
C GLU A 229 13.74 1.92 -8.73
N ASN A 230 12.75 1.89 -7.84
CA ASN A 230 12.73 1.06 -6.63
C ASN A 230 11.57 0.04 -6.66
N LEU A 231 11.12 -0.32 -7.86
CA LEU A 231 9.98 -1.19 -8.07
C LEU A 231 10.20 -2.57 -7.42
N GLN A 232 9.17 -3.04 -6.72
CA GLN A 232 9.06 -4.39 -6.17
C GLN A 232 7.97 -5.15 -6.92
N ASP A 233 7.96 -6.47 -6.80
CA ASP A 233 6.90 -7.28 -7.38
C ASP A 233 5.54 -6.92 -6.78
N TRP A 234 4.51 -6.88 -7.63
CA TRP A 234 3.20 -6.40 -7.24
C TRP A 234 2.43 -7.53 -6.58
N ASN A 235 2.20 -7.40 -5.28
CA ASN A 235 1.29 -8.28 -4.54
C ASN A 235 -0.15 -8.10 -5.08
N LEU A 236 -0.62 -9.10 -5.81
CA LEU A 236 -1.92 -9.13 -6.49
C LEU A 236 -3.03 -9.67 -5.60
N SER A 237 -2.76 -10.67 -4.76
CA SER A 237 -3.83 -11.39 -4.06
C SER A 237 -4.34 -10.67 -2.81
N ARG A 238 -5.62 -10.82 -2.51
CA ARG A 238 -6.30 -10.22 -1.37
C ARG A 238 -7.22 -11.24 -0.72
N SER A 239 -6.98 -11.56 0.55
CA SER A 239 -7.89 -12.39 1.33
C SER A 239 -9.11 -11.57 1.78
N ARG A 240 -10.10 -11.47 0.87
CA ARG A 240 -11.31 -10.65 0.97
C ARG A 240 -12.52 -11.40 0.40
N TYR A 241 -13.70 -10.78 0.50
CA TYR A 241 -14.98 -11.39 0.09
C TYR A 241 -15.62 -10.75 -1.15
N TRP A 242 -15.33 -9.48 -1.45
CA TRP A 242 -15.91 -8.76 -2.58
C TRP A 242 -14.80 -8.22 -3.50
N GLY A 243 -14.85 -8.60 -4.78
CA GLY A 243 -13.84 -8.31 -5.79
C GLY A 243 -13.75 -9.45 -6.81
N ILE A 244 -12.92 -9.28 -7.85
CA ILE A 244 -12.73 -10.28 -8.90
C ILE A 244 -11.98 -11.49 -8.34
N PRO A 245 -12.54 -12.71 -8.43
CA PRO A 245 -11.87 -13.91 -7.96
C PRO A 245 -10.62 -14.25 -8.78
N LEU A 246 -9.55 -14.68 -8.11
CA LEU A 246 -8.36 -15.17 -8.79
C LEU A 246 -8.71 -16.47 -9.53
N PRO A 247 -8.55 -16.56 -10.87
CA PRO A 247 -9.08 -17.67 -11.67
C PRO A 247 -8.10 -18.86 -11.71
N ILE A 248 -7.55 -19.23 -10.56
CA ILE A 248 -6.57 -20.31 -10.43
C ILE A 248 -7.18 -21.42 -9.59
N TRP A 249 -7.22 -22.64 -10.14
CA TRP A 249 -7.60 -23.86 -9.42
C TRP A 249 -6.34 -24.66 -9.11
N ARG A 250 -6.26 -25.20 -7.89
CA ARG A 250 -5.10 -25.97 -7.41
C ARG A 250 -5.54 -27.27 -6.73
N THR A 251 -4.72 -28.30 -6.84
CA THR A 251 -4.88 -29.51 -6.05
C THR A 251 -4.65 -29.21 -4.57
N GLU A 252 -5.17 -30.05 -3.68
CA GLU A 252 -5.00 -29.89 -2.22
C GLU A 252 -3.52 -29.84 -1.78
N ASP A 253 -2.66 -30.59 -2.48
CA ASP A 253 -1.20 -30.60 -2.26
C ASP A 253 -0.45 -29.44 -2.96
N GLY A 254 -1.15 -28.61 -3.73
CA GLY A 254 -0.58 -27.49 -4.49
C GLY A 254 0.37 -27.88 -5.63
N SER A 255 0.42 -29.17 -6.00
CA SER A 255 1.37 -29.67 -7.00
C SER A 255 0.95 -29.43 -8.45
N GLU A 256 -0.36 -29.27 -8.70
CA GLU A 256 -0.90 -28.95 -10.03
C GLU A 256 -1.81 -27.72 -9.94
N GLU A 257 -1.74 -26.89 -10.97
CA GLU A 257 -2.44 -25.60 -11.04
C GLU A 257 -3.04 -25.40 -12.43
N LEU A 258 -4.23 -24.81 -12.51
CA LEU A 258 -4.91 -24.48 -13.75
C LEU A 258 -5.42 -23.04 -13.68
N CYS A 259 -4.97 -22.19 -14.61
CA CYS A 259 -5.45 -20.82 -14.76
C CYS A 259 -6.51 -20.76 -15.85
N ILE A 260 -7.72 -20.32 -15.48
CA ILE A 260 -8.87 -20.23 -16.38
C ILE A 260 -8.91 -18.83 -17.02
N GLY A 261 -8.79 -18.78 -18.34
CA GLY A 261 -8.72 -17.54 -19.11
C GLY A 261 -10.05 -17.09 -19.74
N SER A 262 -11.10 -17.91 -19.70
CA SER A 262 -12.41 -17.55 -20.26
C SER A 262 -13.56 -18.38 -19.67
N LEU A 263 -14.79 -17.88 -19.78
CA LEU A 263 -16.00 -18.64 -19.43
C LEU A 263 -16.18 -19.89 -20.29
N LYS A 264 -15.77 -19.84 -21.56
CA LYS A 264 -15.78 -21.01 -22.44
C LYS A 264 -14.89 -22.13 -21.88
N GLN A 265 -13.65 -21.80 -21.54
CA GLN A 265 -12.72 -22.74 -20.92
C GLN A 265 -13.26 -23.25 -19.57
N LEU A 266 -13.82 -22.37 -18.74
CA LEU A 266 -14.43 -22.78 -17.47
C LEU A 266 -15.52 -23.82 -17.67
N LYS A 267 -16.40 -23.61 -18.64
CA LYS A 267 -17.51 -24.52 -18.96
C LYS A 267 -17.01 -25.89 -19.46
N GLU A 268 -15.98 -25.90 -20.30
CA GLU A 268 -15.33 -27.13 -20.76
C GLU A 268 -14.71 -27.92 -19.58
N GLU A 269 -14.06 -27.23 -18.64
CA GLU A 269 -13.47 -27.85 -17.45
C GLU A 269 -14.52 -28.33 -16.43
N ILE A 270 -15.63 -27.61 -16.28
CA ILE A 270 -16.79 -28.06 -15.48
C ILE A 270 -17.36 -29.36 -16.08
N ALA A 271 -17.52 -29.44 -17.40
CA ALA A 271 -18.02 -30.65 -18.05
C ALA A 271 -17.11 -31.86 -17.78
N ARG A 272 -15.78 -31.68 -17.86
CA ARG A 272 -14.79 -32.71 -17.46
C ARG A 272 -14.94 -33.12 -16.00
N SER A 273 -15.22 -32.17 -15.11
CA SER A 273 -15.45 -32.42 -13.69
C SER A 273 -16.73 -33.20 -13.40
N VAL A 274 -17.79 -32.95 -14.17
CA VAL A 274 -19.04 -33.74 -14.10
C VAL A 274 -18.80 -35.17 -14.59
N GLU A 275 -18.10 -35.35 -15.70
CA GLU A 275 -17.75 -36.70 -16.21
C GLU A 275 -16.89 -37.49 -15.21
N ALA A 276 -15.94 -36.81 -14.54
CA ALA A 276 -15.11 -37.40 -13.49
C ALA A 276 -15.87 -37.63 -12.17
N GLY A 277 -17.10 -37.13 -12.02
CA GLY A 277 -17.94 -37.29 -10.84
C GLY A 277 -17.61 -36.36 -9.67
N PHE A 278 -16.78 -35.35 -9.86
CA PHE A 278 -16.46 -34.36 -8.81
C PHE A 278 -17.52 -33.25 -8.71
N MET A 279 -18.21 -32.94 -9.81
CA MET A 279 -19.38 -32.06 -9.81
C MET A 279 -20.63 -32.84 -10.23
N GLN A 280 -21.79 -32.47 -9.66
CA GLN A 280 -23.06 -33.12 -10.01
C GLN A 280 -23.74 -32.48 -11.23
N ASN A 281 -23.63 -31.16 -11.37
CA ASN A 281 -24.24 -30.39 -12.46
C ASN A 281 -23.34 -29.20 -12.82
N ASP A 282 -23.48 -28.68 -14.05
CA ASP A 282 -22.91 -27.40 -14.47
C ASP A 282 -23.75 -26.23 -13.93
N PRO A 283 -23.23 -25.40 -12.99
CA PRO A 283 -23.98 -24.26 -12.46
C PRO A 283 -24.27 -23.20 -13.52
N TYR A 284 -23.55 -23.21 -14.65
CA TYR A 284 -23.68 -22.27 -15.76
C TYR A 284 -24.20 -22.97 -17.02
N ALA A 285 -25.01 -24.03 -16.87
CA ALA A 285 -25.54 -24.79 -18.01
C ALA A 285 -26.33 -23.91 -19.02
N ALA A 286 -26.99 -22.86 -18.51
CA ALA A 286 -27.80 -21.92 -19.31
C ALA A 286 -26.99 -20.83 -20.04
N PHE A 287 -25.68 -20.73 -19.79
CA PHE A 287 -24.78 -19.81 -20.47
C PHE A 287 -24.28 -20.43 -21.78
N ASP A 288 -24.40 -19.68 -22.87
CA ASP A 288 -23.85 -20.05 -24.18
C ASP A 288 -22.55 -19.27 -24.45
N PRO A 289 -21.37 -19.93 -24.53
CA PRO A 289 -20.11 -19.24 -24.80
C PRO A 289 -20.01 -18.60 -26.19
N ALA A 290 -20.94 -18.88 -27.10
CA ALA A 290 -21.00 -18.24 -28.42
C ALA A 290 -21.87 -16.97 -28.45
N ASP A 291 -22.71 -16.74 -27.44
CA ASP A 291 -23.59 -15.57 -27.34
C ASP A 291 -22.95 -14.48 -26.47
N MET A 292 -22.59 -13.36 -27.10
CA MET A 292 -21.95 -12.22 -26.42
C MET A 292 -22.94 -11.17 -25.90
N SER A 293 -24.24 -11.44 -25.91
CA SER A 293 -25.24 -10.49 -25.41
C SER A 293 -25.25 -10.37 -23.89
N ASP A 294 -25.57 -9.17 -23.38
CA ASP A 294 -25.74 -8.90 -21.94
C ASP A 294 -26.70 -9.91 -21.29
N ALA A 295 -27.81 -10.24 -21.95
CA ALA A 295 -28.81 -11.19 -21.45
C ALA A 295 -28.27 -12.62 -21.26
N ASN A 296 -27.23 -13.00 -21.99
CA ASN A 296 -26.54 -14.28 -21.78
C ASN A 296 -25.55 -14.19 -20.60
N TYR A 297 -24.79 -13.09 -20.49
CA TYR A 297 -23.84 -12.87 -19.40
C TYR A 297 -24.52 -12.65 -18.04
N ASP A 298 -25.72 -12.08 -18.01
CA ASP A 298 -26.55 -11.95 -16.79
C ASP A 298 -26.91 -13.29 -16.14
N ARG A 299 -26.69 -14.42 -16.84
CA ARG A 299 -26.94 -15.78 -16.33
C ARG A 299 -25.78 -16.35 -15.53
N VAL A 300 -24.64 -15.66 -15.48
CA VAL A 300 -23.42 -16.13 -14.84
C VAL A 300 -22.99 -15.12 -13.78
N ASP A 301 -22.81 -15.60 -12.55
CA ASP A 301 -22.13 -14.85 -11.51
C ASP A 301 -20.84 -15.58 -11.11
N LEU A 302 -19.72 -14.95 -11.42
CA LEU A 302 -18.38 -15.44 -11.10
C LEU A 302 -17.88 -14.94 -9.74
N HIS A 303 -18.67 -14.17 -8.98
CA HIS A 303 -18.23 -13.69 -7.67
C HIS A 303 -18.27 -14.80 -6.62
N ARG A 304 -17.56 -14.54 -5.51
CA ARG A 304 -17.77 -15.31 -4.28
C ARG A 304 -19.20 -15.04 -3.75
N PRO A 305 -19.89 -16.06 -3.22
CA PRO A 305 -19.40 -17.42 -2.97
C PRO A 305 -19.52 -18.38 -4.18
N PHE A 306 -20.28 -18.02 -5.21
CA PHE A 306 -20.72 -18.96 -6.26
C PHE A 306 -19.57 -19.68 -6.98
N VAL A 307 -18.51 -18.96 -7.34
CA VAL A 307 -17.37 -19.55 -8.04
C VAL A 307 -16.52 -20.48 -7.16
N ASP A 308 -16.62 -20.36 -5.83
CA ASP A 308 -15.84 -21.18 -4.88
C ASP A 308 -16.34 -22.63 -4.81
N ASP A 309 -17.60 -22.88 -5.20
CA ASP A 309 -18.22 -24.21 -5.22
C ASP A 309 -17.85 -25.03 -6.46
N ILE A 310 -17.15 -24.44 -7.43
CA ILE A 310 -16.71 -25.10 -8.65
C ILE A 310 -15.43 -25.90 -8.38
N VAL A 311 -15.53 -27.21 -8.54
CA VAL A 311 -14.39 -28.14 -8.44
C VAL A 311 -13.99 -28.55 -9.85
N LEU A 312 -12.70 -28.44 -10.18
CA LEU A 312 -12.16 -28.85 -11.48
C LEU A 312 -11.32 -30.13 -11.35
N VAL A 313 -10.81 -30.64 -12.48
CA VAL A 313 -10.00 -31.87 -12.53
C VAL A 313 -8.61 -31.56 -13.05
N SER A 314 -7.59 -31.95 -12.28
CA SER A 314 -6.20 -31.77 -12.69
C SER A 314 -5.83 -32.67 -13.87
N PRO A 315 -4.71 -32.39 -14.57
CA PRO A 315 -4.17 -33.29 -15.57
C PRO A 315 -3.97 -34.73 -15.08
N SER A 316 -3.63 -34.92 -13.79
CA SER A 316 -3.51 -36.23 -13.16
C SER A 316 -4.83 -36.86 -12.68
N GLY A 317 -5.97 -36.19 -12.87
CA GLY A 317 -7.29 -36.70 -12.49
C GLY A 317 -7.70 -36.39 -11.04
N LYS A 318 -6.97 -35.52 -10.34
CA LYS A 318 -7.29 -35.12 -8.95
C LYS A 318 -8.27 -33.95 -8.91
N PRO A 319 -9.09 -33.82 -7.85
CA PRO A 319 -9.94 -32.65 -7.67
C PRO A 319 -9.10 -31.39 -7.39
N MET A 320 -9.52 -30.27 -7.98
CA MET A 320 -8.91 -28.96 -7.78
C MET A 320 -9.94 -27.97 -7.25
N LYS A 321 -9.53 -27.12 -6.32
CA LYS A 321 -10.36 -26.02 -5.79
C LYS A 321 -9.75 -24.69 -6.20
N ARG A 322 -10.61 -23.68 -6.38
CA ARG A 322 -10.16 -22.32 -6.65
C ARG A 322 -9.35 -21.79 -5.46
N GLU A 323 -8.27 -21.07 -5.75
CA GLU A 323 -7.57 -20.24 -4.78
C GLU A 323 -8.55 -19.23 -4.17
N ALA A 324 -8.73 -19.22 -2.84
CA ALA A 324 -9.80 -18.42 -2.22
C ALA A 324 -9.59 -16.91 -2.34
N ASP A 325 -8.36 -16.47 -2.60
CA ASP A 325 -8.00 -15.08 -2.74
C ASP A 325 -8.72 -14.38 -3.92
N LEU A 326 -8.90 -13.07 -3.76
CA LEU A 326 -9.39 -12.15 -4.77
C LEU A 326 -8.24 -11.32 -5.35
N ILE A 327 -8.49 -10.67 -6.47
CA ILE A 327 -7.55 -9.77 -7.12
C ILE A 327 -7.58 -8.38 -6.46
N ASP A 328 -6.43 -7.72 -6.41
CA ASP A 328 -6.27 -6.32 -6.00
C ASP A 328 -7.11 -5.39 -6.87
N VAL A 329 -7.93 -4.52 -6.28
CA VAL A 329 -8.83 -3.60 -7.01
C VAL A 329 -8.09 -2.68 -7.99
N TRP A 330 -6.81 -2.42 -7.75
CA TRP A 330 -6.00 -1.64 -8.69
C TRP A 330 -5.76 -2.39 -10.01
N PHE A 331 -5.77 -3.72 -10.02
CA PHE A 331 -5.78 -4.52 -11.24
C PHE A 331 -7.06 -4.29 -12.04
N ASP A 332 -8.22 -4.32 -11.39
CA ASP A 332 -9.51 -4.05 -12.05
C ASP A 332 -9.48 -2.68 -12.74
N SER A 333 -9.08 -1.65 -12.01
CA SER A 333 -8.99 -0.29 -12.56
C SER A 333 -7.91 -0.16 -13.64
N GLY A 334 -6.77 -0.86 -13.51
CA GLY A 334 -5.68 -0.83 -14.47
C GLY A 334 -5.97 -1.65 -15.74
N ALA A 335 -6.85 -2.64 -15.65
CA ALA A 335 -7.32 -3.44 -16.79
C ALA A 335 -8.45 -2.74 -17.59
N MET A 336 -8.96 -1.61 -17.10
CA MET A 336 -10.02 -0.83 -17.74
C MET A 336 -9.82 -0.56 -19.25
N PRO A 337 -8.60 -0.26 -19.77
CA PRO A 337 -8.39 -0.05 -21.21
C PRO A 337 -8.77 -1.24 -22.10
N TYR A 338 -8.79 -2.45 -21.53
CA TYR A 338 -9.09 -3.71 -22.21
C TYR A 338 -10.49 -4.21 -21.84
N ALA A 339 -10.75 -4.29 -20.53
CA ALA A 339 -11.94 -4.92 -19.97
C ALA A 339 -13.24 -4.20 -20.36
N GLN A 340 -13.21 -2.86 -20.52
CA GLN A 340 -14.40 -2.09 -20.91
C GLN A 340 -14.94 -2.48 -22.31
N TRP A 341 -14.09 -3.11 -23.12
CA TRP A 341 -14.35 -3.50 -24.51
C TRP A 341 -14.54 -5.01 -24.66
N HIS A 342 -14.52 -5.74 -23.55
CA HIS A 342 -14.51 -7.21 -23.54
C HIS A 342 -13.35 -7.81 -24.38
N TYR A 343 -12.24 -7.08 -24.52
CA TYR A 343 -11.03 -7.57 -25.19
C TYR A 343 -10.44 -8.74 -24.39
N PRO A 344 -9.97 -9.82 -25.05
CA PRO A 344 -9.80 -10.01 -26.49
C PRO A 344 -10.99 -10.71 -27.19
N PHE A 345 -12.12 -10.91 -26.52
CA PHE A 345 -13.24 -11.68 -27.05
C PHE A 345 -14.06 -10.90 -28.07
N GLU A 346 -14.19 -9.59 -27.86
CA GLU A 346 -14.91 -8.69 -28.75
C GLU A 346 -14.10 -7.41 -29.03
N THR A 347 -14.56 -6.67 -30.05
CA THR A 347 -14.15 -5.28 -30.36
C THR A 347 -12.64 -5.03 -30.50
N GLU A 348 -11.88 -6.01 -30.98
CA GLU A 348 -10.42 -5.87 -31.19
C GLU A 348 -10.04 -4.62 -32.01
N GLY A 349 -10.79 -4.30 -33.06
CA GLY A 349 -10.55 -3.09 -33.86
C GLY A 349 -10.73 -1.79 -33.06
N THR A 350 -11.72 -1.73 -32.16
CA THR A 350 -11.92 -0.58 -31.27
C THR A 350 -10.77 -0.46 -30.27
N PHE A 351 -10.33 -1.57 -29.67
CA PHE A 351 -9.17 -1.56 -28.78
C PHE A 351 -7.93 -1.05 -29.51
N GLN A 352 -7.61 -1.57 -30.69
CA GLN A 352 -6.45 -1.14 -31.49
C GLN A 352 -6.52 0.34 -31.90
N GLU A 353 -7.71 0.88 -32.17
CA GLU A 353 -7.89 2.29 -32.53
C GLU A 353 -7.74 3.23 -31.32
N LYS A 354 -8.28 2.82 -30.16
CA LYS A 354 -8.35 3.68 -28.96
C LYS A 354 -7.14 3.55 -28.04
N PHE A 355 -6.39 2.45 -28.12
CA PHE A 355 -5.19 2.21 -27.35
C PHE A 355 -3.91 2.61 -28.12
N PRO A 356 -2.96 3.33 -27.49
CA PRO A 356 -3.02 3.89 -26.14
C PRO A 356 -3.81 5.21 -26.10
N ALA A 357 -4.37 5.52 -24.93
CA ALA A 357 -5.18 6.72 -24.73
C ALA A 357 -4.36 8.00 -25.00
N ALA A 358 -4.97 9.01 -25.64
CA ALA A 358 -4.27 10.26 -25.91
C ALA A 358 -4.00 11.07 -24.63
N PHE A 359 -4.90 11.01 -23.66
CA PHE A 359 -4.92 11.88 -22.48
C PHE A 359 -5.65 11.22 -21.30
N ILE A 360 -5.11 11.39 -20.09
CA ILE A 360 -5.80 11.16 -18.82
C ILE A 360 -5.49 12.29 -17.83
N ALA A 361 -6.35 12.53 -16.84
CA ALA A 361 -6.12 13.52 -15.80
C ALA A 361 -6.71 13.09 -14.46
N GLU A 362 -5.87 12.87 -13.45
CA GLU A 362 -6.28 12.48 -12.10
C GLU A 362 -5.39 13.14 -11.04
N GLY A 363 -5.77 12.99 -9.77
CA GLY A 363 -4.99 13.50 -8.64
C GLY A 363 -3.57 12.91 -8.56
N VAL A 364 -2.64 13.68 -8.01
CA VAL A 364 -1.22 13.30 -7.88
C VAL A 364 -1.02 11.99 -7.10
N ASP A 365 -1.95 11.64 -6.20
CA ASP A 365 -1.99 10.36 -5.48
C ASP A 365 -2.06 9.13 -6.43
N GLN A 366 -2.58 9.28 -7.64
CA GLN A 366 -2.64 8.20 -8.64
C GLN A 366 -1.28 7.75 -9.17
N THR A 367 -0.20 8.50 -8.88
CA THR A 367 1.19 8.04 -9.11
C THR A 367 1.57 6.78 -8.32
N ARG A 368 0.75 6.37 -7.34
CA ARG A 368 0.88 5.12 -6.57
C ARG A 368 -0.34 4.20 -6.71
N GLY A 369 -1.24 4.51 -7.65
CA GLY A 369 -2.49 3.78 -7.87
C GLY A 369 -2.75 3.56 -9.36
N TRP A 370 -3.75 4.25 -9.90
CA TRP A 370 -4.23 4.01 -11.26
C TRP A 370 -3.19 4.27 -12.35
N PHE A 371 -2.42 5.36 -12.27
CA PHE A 371 -1.35 5.62 -13.25
C PHE A 371 -0.34 4.48 -13.32
N TYR A 372 0.06 3.96 -12.15
CA TYR A 372 0.98 2.84 -12.11
C TYR A 372 0.37 1.59 -12.75
N THR A 373 -0.80 1.17 -12.31
CA THR A 373 -1.38 -0.11 -12.75
C THR A 373 -1.75 -0.12 -14.22
N LEU A 374 -2.25 0.99 -14.75
CA LEU A 374 -2.41 1.19 -16.20
C LEU A 374 -1.08 0.97 -16.94
N HIS A 375 -0.02 1.67 -16.51
CA HIS A 375 1.31 1.59 -17.14
C HIS A 375 1.93 0.19 -17.01
N ALA A 376 1.78 -0.45 -15.86
CA ALA A 376 2.28 -1.79 -15.57
C ALA A 376 1.62 -2.84 -16.47
N ILE A 377 0.28 -2.86 -16.52
CA ILE A 377 -0.48 -3.84 -17.31
C ILE A 377 -0.22 -3.63 -18.80
N ALA A 378 -0.21 -2.38 -19.28
CA ALA A 378 0.14 -2.06 -20.67
C ALA A 378 1.54 -2.49 -21.07
N THR A 379 2.53 -2.26 -20.20
CA THR A 379 3.90 -2.70 -20.47
C THR A 379 4.01 -4.21 -20.51
N LEU A 380 3.33 -4.91 -19.59
CA LEU A 380 3.40 -6.37 -19.49
C LEU A 380 2.67 -7.09 -20.63
N THR A 381 1.53 -6.56 -21.07
CA THR A 381 0.64 -7.25 -22.02
C THR A 381 0.75 -6.75 -23.45
N GLN A 382 1.13 -5.47 -23.65
CA GLN A 382 1.17 -4.83 -24.97
C GLN A 382 2.54 -4.25 -25.33
N ASP A 383 3.53 -4.33 -24.43
CA ASP A 383 4.84 -3.65 -24.56
C ASP A 383 4.70 -2.16 -24.93
N SER A 384 3.70 -1.49 -24.35
CA SER A 384 3.32 -0.11 -24.68
C SER A 384 2.98 0.70 -23.43
N VAL A 385 2.87 2.02 -23.58
CA VAL A 385 2.25 2.90 -22.56
C VAL A 385 0.74 2.74 -22.61
N ALA A 386 0.03 2.90 -21.49
CA ALA A 386 -1.44 2.93 -21.51
C ALA A 386 -2.00 4.28 -22.01
N TYR A 387 -1.20 5.34 -21.87
CA TYR A 387 -1.58 6.72 -22.15
C TYR A 387 -0.38 7.54 -22.64
N ARG A 388 -0.62 8.48 -23.54
CA ARG A 388 0.42 9.35 -24.13
C ARG A 388 0.65 10.64 -23.34
N THR A 389 -0.40 11.20 -22.74
CA THR A 389 -0.34 12.46 -21.97
C THR A 389 -1.06 12.30 -20.64
N VAL A 390 -0.46 12.80 -19.56
CA VAL A 390 -1.06 12.80 -18.21
C VAL A 390 -1.03 14.18 -17.60
N VAL A 391 -2.16 14.62 -17.06
CA VAL A 391 -2.20 15.73 -16.11
C VAL A 391 -2.36 15.16 -14.70
N SER A 392 -1.33 15.33 -13.88
CA SER A 392 -1.34 14.96 -12.47
C SER A 392 -1.76 16.17 -11.64
N ASN A 393 -3.04 16.24 -11.29
CA ASN A 393 -3.62 17.38 -10.60
C ASN A 393 -3.18 17.46 -9.13
N GLY A 394 -3.12 18.68 -8.59
CA GLY A 394 -2.96 18.90 -7.16
C GLY A 394 -4.21 18.50 -6.38
N LEU A 395 -4.12 18.57 -5.05
CA LEU A 395 -5.25 18.26 -4.17
C LEU A 395 -6.10 19.51 -3.92
N VAL A 396 -7.41 19.31 -3.84
CA VAL A 396 -8.34 20.31 -3.30
C VAL A 396 -8.29 20.22 -1.77
N LEU A 397 -7.89 21.31 -1.14
CA LEU A 397 -7.77 21.47 0.30
C LEU A 397 -8.83 22.45 0.79
N ASP A 398 -9.12 22.41 2.09
CA ASP A 398 -9.94 23.48 2.68
C ASP A 398 -9.22 24.85 2.62
N LYS A 399 -9.95 25.91 2.95
CA LYS A 399 -9.42 27.28 2.94
C LYS A 399 -8.18 27.49 3.82
N HIS A 400 -7.93 26.62 4.80
CA HIS A 400 -6.76 26.67 5.68
C HIS A 400 -5.62 25.76 5.21
N GLY A 401 -5.81 25.01 4.11
CA GLY A 401 -4.83 24.09 3.56
C GLY A 401 -4.83 22.70 4.21
N GLN A 402 -5.90 22.32 4.92
CA GLN A 402 -6.04 20.96 5.44
C GLN A 402 -6.75 20.06 4.43
N LYS A 403 -6.45 18.76 4.47
CA LYS A 403 -7.16 17.77 3.65
C LYS A 403 -8.63 17.73 4.07
N MET A 404 -9.53 17.87 3.11
CA MET A 404 -10.96 17.76 3.37
C MET A 404 -11.33 16.33 3.77
N SER A 405 -12.13 16.18 4.83
CA SER A 405 -12.72 14.90 5.21
C SER A 405 -14.05 15.09 5.94
N LYS A 406 -14.96 14.12 5.77
CA LYS A 406 -16.23 14.09 6.51
C LYS A 406 -16.00 14.04 8.03
N ARG A 407 -14.94 13.35 8.47
CA ARG A 407 -14.56 13.21 9.89
C ARG A 407 -14.17 14.55 10.52
N LEU A 408 -13.45 15.39 9.79
CA LEU A 408 -13.02 16.72 10.28
C LEU A 408 -14.12 17.79 10.13
N GLY A 409 -15.21 17.49 9.43
CA GLY A 409 -16.30 18.44 9.19
C GLY A 409 -15.91 19.63 8.30
N ASN A 410 -14.75 19.55 7.62
CA ASN A 410 -14.21 20.61 6.76
C ASN A 410 -14.45 20.35 5.26
N ALA A 411 -15.26 19.33 4.92
CA ALA A 411 -15.58 19.02 3.54
C ALA A 411 -16.62 19.98 2.97
N VAL A 412 -16.37 20.50 1.77
CA VAL A 412 -17.34 21.28 1.00
C VAL A 412 -18.18 20.34 0.14
N ASP A 413 -19.49 20.58 0.10
CA ASP A 413 -20.42 19.81 -0.73
C ASP A 413 -20.44 20.38 -2.16
N PRO A 414 -19.95 19.64 -3.17
CA PRO A 414 -19.84 20.16 -4.53
C PRO A 414 -21.20 20.51 -5.13
N PHE A 415 -22.27 19.78 -4.79
CA PHE A 415 -23.59 20.03 -5.39
C PHE A 415 -24.21 21.31 -4.84
N LYS A 416 -24.09 21.55 -3.53
CA LYS A 416 -24.54 22.82 -2.93
C LYS A 416 -23.78 24.01 -3.50
N THR A 417 -22.46 23.89 -3.68
CA THR A 417 -21.65 24.94 -4.30
C THR A 417 -22.12 25.20 -5.75
N LEU A 418 -22.35 24.15 -6.53
CA LEU A 418 -22.83 24.29 -7.91
C LEU A 418 -24.21 24.95 -7.99
N ASP A 419 -25.14 24.57 -7.10
CA ASP A 419 -26.49 25.15 -7.04
C ASP A 419 -26.45 26.64 -6.67
N GLN A 420 -25.54 27.02 -5.76
CA GLN A 420 -25.44 28.40 -5.29
C GLN A 420 -24.71 29.33 -6.27
N TYR A 421 -23.65 28.86 -6.92
CA TYR A 421 -22.76 29.71 -7.72
C TYR A 421 -22.81 29.44 -9.23
N GLY A 422 -23.46 28.36 -9.66
CA GLY A 422 -23.48 27.93 -11.05
C GLY A 422 -22.19 27.23 -11.48
N ALA A 423 -22.31 26.26 -12.38
CA ALA A 423 -21.22 25.39 -12.78
C ALA A 423 -20.02 26.14 -13.39
N ASP A 424 -20.26 27.16 -14.21
CA ASP A 424 -19.18 27.87 -14.91
C ASP A 424 -18.30 28.68 -13.96
N ALA A 425 -18.91 29.34 -12.97
CA ALA A 425 -18.16 30.08 -11.96
C ALA A 425 -17.26 29.16 -11.12
N VAL A 426 -17.80 28.01 -10.70
CA VAL A 426 -17.05 27.00 -9.95
C VAL A 426 -15.92 26.42 -10.81
N ARG A 427 -16.20 26.03 -12.07
CA ARG A 427 -15.17 25.49 -12.98
C ARG A 427 -14.06 26.51 -13.24
N TRP A 428 -14.42 27.76 -13.53
CA TRP A 428 -13.45 28.82 -13.76
C TRP A 428 -12.62 29.12 -12.51
N TYR A 429 -13.24 29.10 -11.32
CA TYR A 429 -12.55 29.24 -10.06
C TYR A 429 -11.48 28.13 -9.88
N MET A 430 -11.85 26.88 -10.13
CA MET A 430 -10.95 25.72 -9.96
C MET A 430 -9.72 25.79 -10.87
N ILE A 431 -9.88 26.23 -12.13
CA ILE A 431 -8.78 26.27 -13.11
C ILE A 431 -8.01 27.60 -13.15
N GLY A 432 -8.64 28.69 -12.68
CA GLY A 432 -8.08 30.04 -12.76
C GLY A 432 -7.31 30.48 -11.52
N ASN A 433 -7.56 29.87 -10.35
CA ASN A 433 -6.92 30.28 -9.09
C ASN A 433 -5.61 29.56 -8.78
N ALA A 434 -5.38 28.39 -9.38
CA ALA A 434 -4.14 27.63 -9.23
C ALA A 434 -3.83 26.93 -10.55
N ALA A 435 -2.54 26.67 -10.82
CA ALA A 435 -2.19 25.76 -11.89
C ALA A 435 -2.77 24.37 -11.58
N PRO A 436 -3.16 23.55 -12.58
CA PRO A 436 -3.85 22.28 -12.35
C PRO A 436 -3.12 21.31 -11.41
N TRP A 437 -1.78 21.39 -11.37
CA TRP A 437 -0.92 20.51 -10.57
C TRP A 437 -0.56 21.06 -9.18
N ASP A 438 -0.96 22.30 -8.87
CA ASP A 438 -0.79 22.87 -7.54
C ASP A 438 -2.01 22.57 -6.67
N ASN A 439 -1.80 22.51 -5.35
CA ASN A 439 -2.92 22.35 -4.43
C ASN A 439 -3.79 23.61 -4.43
N LEU A 440 -5.10 23.44 -4.59
CA LEU A 440 -6.07 24.51 -4.50
C LEU A 440 -6.62 24.59 -3.08
N LYS A 441 -6.47 25.74 -2.41
CA LYS A 441 -7.18 26.04 -1.16
C LYS A 441 -8.56 26.55 -1.51
N PHE A 442 -9.57 25.70 -1.35
CA PHE A 442 -10.92 26.00 -1.77
C PHE A 442 -11.58 27.00 -0.82
N ASP A 443 -12.04 28.12 -1.37
CA ASP A 443 -12.75 29.19 -0.67
C ASP A 443 -13.89 29.73 -1.55
N GLU A 444 -15.11 29.68 -1.02
CA GLU A 444 -16.33 30.13 -1.71
C GLU A 444 -16.32 31.64 -2.00
N GLU A 445 -15.60 32.44 -1.22
CA GLU A 445 -15.44 33.87 -1.48
C GLU A 445 -14.74 34.11 -2.83
N GLY A 446 -13.78 33.24 -3.19
CA GLY A 446 -13.08 33.32 -4.47
C GLY A 446 -13.99 33.03 -5.66
N ILE A 447 -15.03 32.19 -5.49
CA ILE A 447 -16.03 31.93 -6.54
C ILE A 447 -16.87 33.19 -6.77
N THR A 448 -17.29 33.84 -5.68
CA THR A 448 -18.03 35.11 -5.74
C THR A 448 -17.21 36.19 -6.44
N GLU A 449 -15.89 36.23 -6.19
CA GLU A 449 -14.99 37.16 -6.88
C GLU A 449 -14.92 36.89 -8.38
N VAL A 450 -14.81 35.62 -8.80
CA VAL A 450 -14.83 35.22 -10.21
C VAL A 450 -16.12 35.64 -10.90
N GLN A 451 -17.28 35.41 -10.27
CA GLN A 451 -18.57 35.86 -10.80
C GLN A 451 -18.60 37.38 -11.02
N ARG A 452 -18.15 38.14 -10.02
CA ARG A 452 -18.19 39.61 -10.04
C ARG A 452 -17.19 40.22 -11.03
N LYS A 453 -15.99 39.68 -11.15
CA LYS A 453 -14.91 40.27 -11.97
C LYS A 453 -14.95 39.79 -13.41
N PHE A 454 -15.13 38.50 -13.64
CA PHE A 454 -15.05 37.92 -14.98
C PHE A 454 -16.43 37.79 -15.61
N PHE A 455 -17.33 36.99 -15.02
CA PHE A 455 -18.63 36.70 -15.62
C PHE A 455 -19.52 37.93 -15.74
N ARG A 456 -19.58 38.79 -14.71
CA ARG A 456 -20.36 40.04 -14.79
C ARG A 456 -19.85 40.96 -15.88
N ALA A 457 -18.53 41.09 -16.04
CA ALA A 457 -17.95 41.90 -17.10
C ALA A 457 -18.28 41.31 -18.49
N LEU A 458 -18.14 39.98 -18.65
CA LEU A 458 -18.48 39.28 -19.88
C LEU A 458 -19.95 39.46 -20.27
N PHE A 459 -20.87 39.27 -19.32
CA PHE A 459 -22.31 39.45 -19.56
C PHE A 459 -22.67 40.90 -19.86
N ASN A 460 -22.05 41.88 -19.17
CA ASN A 460 -22.28 43.29 -19.47
C ASN A 460 -21.78 43.68 -20.86
N THR A 461 -20.61 43.19 -21.26
CA THR A 461 -20.05 43.43 -22.60
C THR A 461 -20.94 42.82 -23.69
N TYR A 462 -21.38 41.58 -23.49
CA TYR A 462 -22.34 40.94 -24.39
C TYR A 462 -23.67 41.70 -24.43
N GLY A 463 -24.21 42.08 -23.27
CA GLY A 463 -25.47 42.83 -23.19
C GLY A 463 -25.40 44.19 -23.88
N PHE A 464 -24.27 44.89 -23.75
CA PHE A 464 -24.00 46.12 -24.50
C PHE A 464 -23.99 45.84 -26.01
N PHE A 465 -23.19 44.88 -26.48
CA PHE A 465 -23.14 44.52 -27.89
C PHE A 465 -24.53 44.15 -28.44
N ALA A 466 -25.23 43.24 -27.77
CA ALA A 466 -26.54 42.76 -28.20
C ALA A 466 -27.59 43.90 -28.26
N LEU A 467 -27.56 44.82 -27.30
CA LEU A 467 -28.47 45.97 -27.30
C LEU A 467 -28.26 46.85 -28.53
N TYR A 468 -27.03 47.28 -28.79
CA TYR A 468 -26.74 48.18 -29.90
C TYR A 468 -26.83 47.50 -31.27
N ALA A 469 -26.38 46.26 -31.39
CA ALA A 469 -26.54 45.47 -32.60
C ALA A 469 -28.02 45.33 -33.00
N ASN A 470 -28.91 45.10 -32.04
CA ASN A 470 -30.35 45.01 -32.30
C ASN A 470 -30.98 46.36 -32.67
N ILE A 471 -30.49 47.48 -32.12
CA ILE A 471 -30.98 48.82 -32.46
C ILE A 471 -30.56 49.20 -33.88
N ASP A 472 -29.31 48.93 -34.24
CA ASP A 472 -28.73 49.32 -35.53
C ASP A 472 -29.12 48.37 -36.67
N GLY A 473 -29.85 47.29 -36.38
CA GLY A 473 -30.22 46.27 -37.36
C GLY A 473 -28.99 45.53 -37.90
N PHE A 474 -27.99 45.31 -37.05
CA PHE A 474 -26.73 44.67 -37.41
C PHE A 474 -26.99 43.28 -38.01
N ASP A 475 -26.56 43.09 -39.25
CA ASP A 475 -26.57 41.80 -39.93
C ASP A 475 -25.13 41.30 -40.04
N PRO A 476 -24.76 40.20 -39.35
CA PRO A 476 -23.40 39.67 -39.40
C PRO A 476 -22.99 39.16 -40.79
N GLU A 477 -23.94 38.98 -41.72
CA GLU A 477 -23.68 38.54 -43.11
C GLU A 477 -23.57 39.71 -44.09
N THR A 478 -23.93 40.94 -43.68
CA THR A 478 -23.77 42.14 -44.50
C THR A 478 -22.41 42.79 -44.19
N PRO A 479 -21.55 43.10 -45.20
CA PRO A 479 -20.17 43.56 -44.99
C PRO A 479 -20.00 44.84 -44.17
#